data_AF-A0A7W1NPR0-F1
#
_entry.id   AF-A0A7W1NPR0-F1
#
_cell.length_a   1.000
_cell.length_b   1.000
_cell.length_c   1.000
_cell.angle_alpha   90.00
_cell.angle_beta   90.00
_cell.angle_gamma   90.00
#
_symmetry.space_group_name_H-M   'P 1'
#
loop_
_entity.id
_entity.type
_entity.pdbx_description
1 polymer ?
#
loop_
_entity_poly.entity_id
_entity_poly.type
_entity_poly.pdbx_seq_one_letter_code
_entity_poly.pdbx_strand_id
1 'polypeptide(L)'
;MELDKQIVEYANVIISDANLPLSEGNHLTENQRHFVDRIVAAAQRLIVIYDQYLPRSLPSDSEASHEMIIVVVHDLRMPISLMIGYCDVLEQYEDKSAWSEKEIAALKHIRDYIKMTEQVINDFSTEQTRNL
;
A
#
# COMPACT_ATOMS: atom_id res chain seq x y z
N MET A 1 -11.14 -16.04 -5.25
CA MET A 1 -9.81 -15.67 -4.74
C MET A 1 -9.03 -15.01 -5.89
N GLU A 2 -9.49 -13.83 -6.32
CA GLU A 2 -8.79 -12.96 -7.30
C GLU A 2 -8.37 -11.63 -6.64
N LEU A 3 -9.17 -11.14 -5.67
CA LEU A 3 -8.85 -10.00 -4.78
C LEU A 3 -7.46 -10.14 -4.12
N ASP A 4 -7.07 -11.38 -3.84
CA ASP A 4 -5.86 -11.77 -3.15
C ASP A 4 -4.57 -11.46 -3.94
N LYS A 5 -4.62 -11.48 -5.28
CA LYS A 5 -3.45 -11.11 -6.09
C LYS A 5 -3.27 -9.60 -6.24
N GLN A 6 -4.36 -8.85 -6.12
CA GLN A 6 -4.38 -7.40 -6.36
C GLN A 6 -3.60 -6.62 -5.30
N ILE A 7 -3.69 -7.01 -4.01
CA ILE A 7 -2.95 -6.32 -2.94
C ILE A 7 -1.44 -6.35 -3.18
N VAL A 8 -0.90 -7.53 -3.49
CA VAL A 8 0.53 -7.72 -3.74
C VAL A 8 0.95 -7.04 -5.05
N GLU A 9 0.13 -7.14 -6.10
CA GLU A 9 0.37 -6.44 -7.36
C GLU A 9 0.45 -4.93 -7.17
N TYR A 10 -0.53 -4.34 -6.48
CA TYR A 10 -0.57 -2.91 -6.20
C TYR A 10 0.60 -2.46 -5.33
N ALA A 11 0.97 -3.24 -4.32
CA ALA A 11 2.15 -2.98 -3.50
C ALA A 11 3.44 -2.96 -4.34
N ASN A 12 3.58 -3.89 -5.28
CA ASN A 12 4.74 -3.94 -6.17
C ASN A 12 4.78 -2.75 -7.14
N VAL A 13 3.63 -2.29 -7.65
CA VAL A 13 3.56 -1.06 -8.46
C VAL A 13 4.00 0.15 -7.64
N ILE A 14 3.50 0.29 -6.40
CA ILE A 14 3.93 1.36 -5.48
C ILE A 14 5.44 1.34 -5.27
N ILE A 15 6.03 0.18 -5.02
CA ILE A 15 7.48 0.03 -4.83
C ILE A 15 8.23 0.40 -6.11
N SER A 16 7.76 -0.06 -7.28
CA SER A 16 8.38 0.24 -8.56
C SER A 16 8.39 1.75 -8.84
N ASP A 17 7.24 2.40 -8.66
CA ASP A 17 7.08 3.84 -8.92
C ASP A 17 7.84 4.70 -7.92
N ALA A 18 7.89 4.29 -6.64
CA ALA A 18 8.67 4.97 -5.62
C ALA A 18 10.18 4.88 -5.89
N ASN A 19 10.63 3.82 -6.55
CA ASN A 19 12.03 3.65 -6.97
C ASN A 19 12.36 4.33 -8.30
N LEU A 20 11.37 4.67 -9.13
CA LEU A 20 11.57 5.34 -10.42
C LEU A 20 12.31 6.69 -10.30
N PRO A 21 12.00 7.57 -9.31
CA PRO A 21 12.79 8.77 -8.99
C PRO A 21 14.28 8.52 -8.70
N LEU A 22 14.65 7.32 -8.25
CA LEU A 22 16.04 6.99 -7.89
C LEU A 22 16.92 6.75 -9.13
N SER A 23 16.32 6.46 -10.28
CA SER A 23 17.03 6.01 -11.48
C SER A 23 17.55 7.13 -12.39
N GLU A 24 17.01 8.35 -12.30
CA GLU A 24 17.29 9.45 -13.25
C GLU A 24 18.10 10.63 -12.67
N GLY A 25 18.72 10.49 -11.49
CA GLY A 25 19.63 11.51 -10.95
C GLY A 25 18.99 12.48 -9.96
N ASN A 26 18.43 11.93 -8.88
CA ASN A 26 18.13 12.56 -7.57
C ASN A 26 17.90 14.09 -7.55
N HIS A 27 16.67 14.52 -7.85
CA HIS A 27 16.20 15.87 -7.53
C HIS A 27 15.53 15.96 -6.14
N LEU A 28 15.21 14.81 -5.52
CA LEU A 28 14.65 14.76 -4.18
C LEU A 28 15.67 15.18 -3.11
N THR A 29 15.25 16.10 -2.25
CA THR A 29 15.94 16.42 -0.98
C THR A 29 16.02 15.20 -0.07
N GLU A 30 16.90 15.23 0.94
CA GLU A 30 17.03 14.16 1.94
C GLU A 30 15.71 13.85 2.64
N ASN A 31 14.95 14.88 3.00
CA ASN A 31 13.65 14.70 3.65
C ASN A 31 12.61 14.06 2.71
N GLN A 32 12.53 14.50 1.46
CA GLN A 32 11.62 13.89 0.48
C GLN A 32 11.99 12.43 0.23
N ARG A 33 13.29 12.13 0.09
CA ARG A 33 13.80 10.76 -0.02
C ARG A 33 13.40 9.91 1.19
N HIS A 34 13.57 10.44 2.39
CA HIS A 34 13.16 9.75 3.60
C HIS A 34 11.68 9.33 3.51
N PHE A 35 10.77 10.21 3.11
CA PHE A 35 9.36 9.84 2.99
C PHE A 35 9.09 8.82 1.87
N VAL A 36 9.78 8.92 0.74
CA VAL A 36 9.70 7.90 -0.33
C VAL A 36 10.15 6.53 0.18
N ASP A 37 11.27 6.45 0.91
CA ASP A 37 11.77 5.20 1.50
C ASP A 37 10.76 4.63 2.51
N ARG A 38 10.07 5.51 3.25
CA ARG A 38 9.01 5.10 4.20
C ARG A 38 7.76 4.56 3.50
N ILE A 39 7.41 5.08 2.32
CA ILE A 39 6.35 4.50 1.47
C ILE A 39 6.75 3.10 1.01
N VAL A 40 7.97 2.93 0.50
CA VAL A 40 8.48 1.62 0.07
C VAL A 40 8.46 0.61 1.23
N ALA A 41 8.94 0.99 2.41
CA ALA A 41 8.95 0.13 3.58
C ALA A 41 7.54 -0.27 4.03
N ALA A 42 6.56 0.65 3.93
CA ALA A 42 5.17 0.36 4.25
C ALA A 42 4.52 -0.58 3.22
N ALA A 43 4.79 -0.40 1.93
CA ALA A 43 4.33 -1.31 0.88
C ALA A 43 4.93 -2.72 1.02
N GLN A 44 6.22 -2.82 1.36
CA GLN A 44 6.85 -4.12 1.68
C GLN A 44 6.21 -4.79 2.89
N ARG A 45 5.92 -4.02 3.94
CA ARG A 45 5.23 -4.53 5.13
C ARG A 45 3.83 -5.04 4.79
N LEU A 46 3.12 -4.38 3.89
CA LEU A 46 1.82 -4.84 3.39
C LEU A 46 1.93 -6.23 2.75
N ILE A 47 2.94 -6.44 1.89
CA ILE A 47 3.21 -7.76 1.27
C ILE A 47 3.52 -8.80 2.34
N VAL A 48 4.38 -8.49 3.32
CA VAL A 48 4.73 -9.43 4.39
C VAL A 48 3.51 -9.82 5.22
N ILE A 49 2.69 -8.85 5.62
CA ILE A 49 1.45 -9.08 6.35
C ILE A 49 0.55 -9.99 5.52
N TYR A 50 0.34 -9.64 4.26
CA TYR A 50 -0.46 -10.43 3.34
C TYR A 50 0.05 -11.88 3.20
N ASP A 51 1.35 -12.09 2.99
CA ASP A 51 1.97 -13.41 2.85
C ASP A 51 1.91 -14.24 4.15
N GLN A 52 2.04 -13.59 5.31
CA GLN A 52 1.89 -14.24 6.62
C GLN A 52 0.47 -14.72 6.85
N TYR A 53 -0.50 -13.94 6.38
CA TYR A 53 -1.91 -14.18 6.60
C TYR A 53 -2.57 -15.01 5.51
N LEU A 54 -1.89 -15.27 4.38
CA LEU A 54 -2.35 -16.20 3.36
C LEU A 54 -2.62 -17.57 4.03
N PRO A 55 -3.89 -17.99 4.17
CA PRO A 55 -4.17 -19.32 4.63
C PRO A 55 -3.79 -20.25 3.48
N ARG A 56 -2.75 -21.05 3.70
CA ARG A 56 -2.81 -22.42 3.22
C ARG A 56 -4.10 -23.02 3.80
N SER A 57 -5.20 -22.95 3.05
CA SER A 57 -6.44 -23.70 3.31
C SER A 57 -6.96 -23.64 4.76
N LEU A 58 -7.50 -22.50 5.20
CA LEU A 58 -8.46 -22.54 6.31
C LEU A 58 -9.84 -22.87 5.72
N PRO A 59 -10.62 -23.78 6.32
CA PRO A 59 -11.99 -24.02 5.88
C PRO A 59 -12.80 -22.73 5.99
N SER A 60 -13.52 -22.38 4.93
CA SER A 60 -14.28 -21.14 4.78
C SER A 60 -15.32 -20.90 5.90
N ASP A 61 -15.70 -21.95 6.62
CA ASP A 61 -16.88 -21.94 7.50
C ASP A 61 -16.53 -22.06 8.99
N SER A 62 -15.29 -21.75 9.40
CA SER A 62 -14.92 -21.75 10.82
C SER A 62 -14.98 -20.35 11.44
N GLU A 63 -15.45 -20.23 12.68
CA GLU A 63 -15.37 -18.99 13.46
C GLU A 63 -13.92 -18.47 13.55
N ALA A 64 -12.94 -19.38 13.59
CA ALA A 64 -11.51 -19.05 13.55
C ALA A 64 -11.07 -18.38 12.23
N SER A 65 -11.74 -18.68 11.11
CA SER A 65 -11.49 -18.02 9.82
C SER A 65 -11.93 -16.56 9.84
N HIS A 66 -13.02 -16.24 10.55
CA HIS A 66 -13.54 -14.89 10.66
C HIS A 66 -12.69 -14.01 11.59
N GLU A 67 -12.32 -14.53 12.77
CA GLU A 67 -11.41 -13.81 13.68
C GLU A 67 -10.07 -13.52 12.99
N MET A 68 -9.53 -14.50 12.26
CA MET A 68 -8.30 -14.32 11.49
C MET A 68 -8.44 -13.19 10.48
N ILE A 69 -9.52 -13.17 9.69
CA ILE A 69 -9.79 -12.11 8.69
C ILE A 69 -9.84 -10.72 9.33
N ILE A 70 -10.50 -10.57 10.48
CA ILE A 70 -10.57 -9.30 11.21
C ILE A 70 -9.15 -8.83 11.58
N VAL A 71 -8.31 -9.75 12.08
CA VAL A 71 -6.91 -9.46 12.41
C VAL A 71 -6.13 -9.07 11.16
N VAL A 72 -6.28 -9.78 10.03
CA VAL A 72 -5.59 -9.45 8.78
C VAL A 72 -5.96 -8.04 8.31
N VAL A 73 -7.27 -7.74 8.22
CA VAL A 73 -7.75 -6.43 7.75
C VAL A 73 -7.26 -5.32 8.68
N HIS A 74 -7.30 -5.55 9.99
CA HIS A 74 -6.77 -4.62 10.97
C HIS A 74 -5.28 -4.34 10.73
N ASP A 75 -4.48 -5.38 10.54
CA ASP A 75 -3.03 -5.25 10.36
C ASP A 75 -2.66 -4.62 9.02
N LEU A 76 -3.43 -4.87 7.95
CA LEU A 76 -3.24 -4.27 6.63
C LEU A 76 -3.60 -2.77 6.60
N ARG A 77 -4.47 -2.28 7.50
CA ARG A 77 -4.84 -0.84 7.55
C ARG A 77 -3.67 0.05 7.94
N MET A 78 -2.82 -0.40 8.87
CA MET A 78 -1.70 0.40 9.35
C MET A 78 -0.70 0.80 8.24
N PRO A 79 -0.14 -0.12 7.41
CA PRO A 79 0.75 0.27 6.33
C PRO A 79 0.07 1.20 5.31
N ILE A 80 -1.24 1.03 5.03
CA ILE A 80 -1.98 1.95 4.16
C ILE A 80 -2.01 3.36 4.75
N SER A 81 -2.42 3.51 6.01
CA SER A 81 -2.50 4.82 6.65
C SER A 81 -1.15 5.53 6.70
N LEU A 82 -0.06 4.78 6.89
CA LEU A 82 1.30 5.33 6.80
C LEU A 82 1.61 5.84 5.39
N MET A 83 1.35 5.05 4.35
CA MET A 83 1.60 5.46 2.97
C MET A 83 0.80 6.71 2.59
N ILE A 84 -0.49 6.78 2.98
CA ILE A 84 -1.33 7.98 2.77
C ILE A 84 -0.70 9.19 3.44
N GLY A 85 -0.34 9.08 4.73
CA GLY A 85 0.27 10.18 5.46
C GLY A 85 1.60 10.66 4.87
N TYR A 86 2.44 9.74 4.38
CA TYR A 86 3.68 10.11 3.71
C TYR A 86 3.43 10.77 2.34
N CYS A 87 2.45 10.30 1.56
CA CYS A 87 2.03 10.98 0.33
C CYS A 87 1.51 12.39 0.61
N ASP A 88 0.69 12.57 1.65
CA ASP A 88 0.16 13.88 2.02
C ASP A 88 1.28 14.85 2.41
N VAL A 89 2.28 14.37 3.16
CA VAL A 89 3.48 15.16 3.49
C VAL A 89 4.25 15.53 2.22
N LEU A 90 4.51 14.57 1.33
CA LEU A 90 5.20 14.81 0.05
C LEU A 90 4.46 15.82 -0.84
N GLU A 91 3.12 15.80 -0.85
CA GLU A 91 2.31 16.75 -1.61
C GLU A 91 2.27 18.16 -1.02
N GLN A 92 2.46 18.29 0.29
CA GLN A 92 2.49 19.56 1.02
C GLN A 92 3.84 20.25 0.98
N TYR A 93 4.92 19.58 0.53
CA TYR A 93 6.19 20.26 0.29
C TYR A 93 6.00 21.41 -0.70
N GLU A 94 6.24 22.63 -0.24
CA GLU A 94 6.05 23.87 -1.00
C GLU A 94 6.97 23.94 -2.22
N ASP A 95 8.14 23.33 -2.15
CA ASP A 95 9.11 23.29 -3.24
C ASP A 95 8.90 22.07 -4.17
N LYS A 96 7.82 22.14 -4.96
CA LYS A 96 7.59 21.21 -6.09
C LYS A 96 8.50 21.49 -7.29
N SER A 97 9.29 22.59 -7.26
CA SER A 97 10.23 22.89 -8.33
C SER A 97 11.42 21.92 -8.37
N ALA A 98 11.65 21.23 -7.24
CA ALA A 98 12.57 20.10 -7.14
C ALA A 98 12.03 18.79 -7.73
N TRP A 99 10.76 18.71 -8.15
CA TRP A 99 10.19 17.50 -8.74
C TRP A 99 10.08 17.65 -10.25
N SER A 100 10.59 16.66 -10.97
CA SER A 100 10.32 16.48 -12.39
C SER A 100 8.85 16.08 -12.62
N GLU A 101 8.35 16.30 -13.84
CA GLU A 101 7.00 15.87 -14.22
C GLU A 101 6.78 14.37 -14.03
N LYS A 102 7.83 13.57 -14.25
CA LYS A 102 7.81 12.11 -14.02
C LYS A 102 7.66 11.77 -12.55
N GLU A 103 8.38 12.44 -11.65
CA GLU A 103 8.28 12.21 -10.21
C GLU A 103 6.90 12.63 -9.68
N ILE A 104 6.34 13.73 -10.20
CA ILE A 104 4.97 14.15 -9.87
C ILE A 104 3.96 13.12 -10.38
N ALA A 105 4.14 12.60 -11.59
CA ALA A 105 3.28 11.55 -12.14
C ALA A 105 3.38 10.25 -11.33
N ALA A 106 4.60 9.85 -10.94
CA ALA A 106 4.83 8.68 -10.09
C ALA A 106 4.17 8.84 -8.73
N LEU A 107 4.28 10.01 -8.06
CA LEU A 107 3.63 10.24 -6.77
C LEU A 107 2.09 10.14 -6.87
N LYS A 108 1.50 10.68 -7.95
CA LYS A 108 0.06 10.54 -8.22
C LYS A 108 -0.32 9.07 -8.42
N HIS A 109 0.45 8.34 -9.23
CA HIS A 109 0.21 6.93 -9.50
C HIS A 109 0.30 6.08 -8.23
N ILE A 110 1.34 6.28 -7.41
CA ILE A 110 1.47 5.70 -6.07
C ILE A 110 0.21 5.93 -5.24
N ARG A 111 -0.28 7.18 -5.20
CA ARG A 111 -1.47 7.52 -4.41
C ARG A 111 -2.73 6.82 -4.92
N ASP A 112 -2.88 6.69 -6.22
CA ASP A 112 -4.02 5.97 -6.81
C ASP A 112 -3.97 4.48 -6.45
N TYR A 113 -2.80 3.84 -6.51
CA TYR A 113 -2.63 2.44 -6.10
C TYR A 113 -2.82 2.23 -4.59
N ILE A 114 -2.43 3.19 -3.75
CA ILE A 114 -2.73 3.14 -2.31
C ILE A 114 -4.25 3.13 -2.10
N LYS A 115 -5.00 3.99 -2.79
CA LYS A 115 -6.47 4.02 -2.70
C LYS A 115 -7.12 2.74 -3.24
N MET A 116 -6.61 2.20 -4.35
CA MET A 116 -7.10 0.92 -4.88
C MET A 116 -6.84 -0.23 -3.90
N THR A 117 -5.68 -0.23 -3.24
CA THR A 117 -5.34 -1.20 -2.20
C THR A 117 -6.26 -1.09 -0.99
N GLU A 118 -6.52 0.13 -0.52
CA GLU A 118 -7.48 0.40 0.57
C GLU A 118 -8.88 -0.09 0.21
N GLN A 119 -9.34 0.16 -1.02
CA GLN A 119 -10.63 -0.29 -1.51
C GLN A 119 -10.73 -1.82 -1.50
N VAL A 120 -9.72 -2.52 -2.02
CA VAL A 120 -9.67 -4.00 -2.01
C VAL A 120 -9.77 -4.56 -0.60
N ILE A 121 -9.09 -3.95 0.37
CA ILE A 121 -9.14 -4.38 1.78
C ILE A 121 -10.51 -4.13 2.41
N ASN A 122 -11.13 -2.99 2.09
CA ASN A 122 -12.48 -2.67 2.55
C ASN A 122 -13.54 -3.60 1.94
N ASP A 123 -13.40 -3.94 0.65
CA ASP A 123 -14.27 -4.88 -0.03
C ASP A 123 -14.12 -6.29 0.56
N PHE A 124 -12.88 -6.72 0.81
CA PHE A 124 -12.61 -7.98 1.50
C PHE A 124 -13.27 -8.03 2.89
N SER A 125 -13.19 -6.96 3.68
CA SER A 125 -13.88 -6.86 4.97
C SER A 125 -15.40 -6.94 4.84
N THR A 126 -15.97 -6.32 3.79
CA THR A 126 -17.42 -6.21 3.58
C THR A 126 -18.03 -7.52 3.07
N GLU A 127 -17.38 -8.19 2.12
CA GLU A 127 -17.84 -9.48 1.59
C GLU A 127 -17.93 -10.55 2.69
N GLN A 128 -16.96 -10.56 3.61
CA GLN A 128 -16.94 -11.52 4.72
C GLN A 128 -18.03 -11.23 5.75
N THR A 129 -18.39 -9.95 5.94
CA THR A 129 -19.48 -9.57 6.84
C THR A 129 -20.87 -9.94 6.28
N ARG A 130 -21.01 -10.04 4.95
CA ARG A 130 -22.28 -10.41 4.28
C ARG A 130 -22.54 -11.93 4.22
N ASN A 131 -21.51 -12.74 4.40
CA ASN A 131 -21.60 -14.21 4.39
C ASN A 131 -21.79 -14.80 5.81
N LEU A 132 -21.94 -13.94 6.82
CA LEU A 132 -22.36 -14.23 8.19
C LEU A 132 -23.88 -14.06 8.35
#